data_AF-A0A420VUI4-F1
#
_entry.id   AF-A0A420VUI4-F1
#
_cell.length_a   1.000
_cell.length_b   1.000
_cell.length_c   1.000
_cell.angle_alpha   90.00
_cell.angle_beta   90.00
_cell.angle_gamma   90.00
#
_symmetry.space_group_name_H-M   'P 1'
#
loop_
_entity.id
_entity.type
_entity.pdbx_description
1 polymer ?
#
loop_
_entity_poly.entity_id
_entity_poly.type
_entity_poly.pdbx_seq_one_letter_code
_entity_poly.pdbx_strand_id
1 'polypeptide(L)'
;MVKISSLSLYIINRVIYRLYVLGILQSKFSLILEKRDTYVNNVKNENMDAVFNPIDFPLIAAALNWKVHDLLPPDNSPYSDGTLVDKVVFSLINPSDAAEVIVGMKEIGYFKKKKSLKDIFEYLYLTEDMIEKRQVINDVLEKLTSNSVLKLQNGNYIA
;
A
#
# COMPACT_ATOMS: atom_id res chain seq x y z
N MET A 1 7.85 -13.00 14.63
CA MET A 1 7.78 -12.87 13.17
C MET A 1 7.66 -14.25 12.57
N VAL A 2 6.62 -14.49 11.78
CA VAL A 2 6.39 -15.77 11.11
C VAL A 2 7.09 -15.80 9.75
N LYS A 3 7.29 -17.01 9.21
CA LYS A 3 7.78 -17.21 7.84
C LYS A 3 6.66 -17.66 6.91
N ILE A 4 6.61 -17.10 5.71
CA ILE A 4 5.65 -17.45 4.66
C ILE A 4 6.35 -17.57 3.31
N SER A 5 5.66 -18.09 2.29
CA SER A 5 6.25 -18.16 0.95
C SER A 5 6.54 -16.76 0.39
N SER A 6 7.62 -16.65 -0.38
CA SER A 6 8.00 -15.42 -1.09
C SER A 6 6.87 -14.90 -2.01
N LEU A 7 6.14 -15.79 -2.69
CA LEU A 7 4.95 -15.45 -3.48
C LEU A 7 3.84 -14.84 -2.61
N SER A 8 3.52 -15.45 -1.47
CA SER A 8 2.48 -14.93 -0.59
C SER A 8 2.85 -13.55 -0.06
N LEU A 9 4.12 -13.34 0.34
CA LEU A 9 4.59 -12.04 0.79
C LEU A 9 4.50 -10.99 -0.31
N TYR A 10 4.89 -11.35 -1.54
CA TYR A 10 4.76 -10.47 -2.71
C TYR A 10 3.31 -10.00 -2.89
N ILE A 11 2.36 -10.93 -2.91
CA ILE A 11 0.93 -10.62 -3.12
C ILE A 11 0.41 -9.74 -1.98
N ILE A 12 0.76 -10.04 -0.73
CA ILE A 12 0.37 -9.23 0.42
C ILE A 12 0.87 -7.79 0.25
N ASN A 13 2.17 -7.61 -0.03
CA ASN A 13 2.75 -6.28 -0.19
C ASN A 13 2.15 -5.53 -1.38
N ARG A 14 1.88 -6.24 -2.49
CA ARG A 14 1.26 -5.66 -3.68
C ARG A 14 -0.16 -5.15 -3.42
N VAL A 15 -0.97 -5.93 -2.69
CA VAL A 15 -2.32 -5.51 -2.27
C VAL A 15 -2.24 -4.34 -1.30
N ILE A 16 -1.41 -4.41 -0.26
CA ILE A 16 -1.31 -3.36 0.78
C ILE A 16 -0.83 -2.03 0.17
N TYR A 17 0.18 -2.06 -0.69
CA TYR A 17 0.61 -0.91 -1.49
C TYR A 17 -0.58 -0.29 -2.24
N ARG A 18 -1.35 -1.12 -2.97
CA ARG A 18 -2.45 -0.61 -3.80
C ARG A 18 -3.58 -0.02 -2.97
N LEU A 19 -3.87 -0.58 -1.80
CA LEU A 19 -4.84 -0.01 -0.86
C LEU A 19 -4.43 1.39 -0.40
N TYR A 20 -3.14 1.61 -0.10
CA TYR A 20 -2.63 2.95 0.20
C TYR A 20 -2.77 3.90 -0.98
N VAL A 21 -2.38 3.46 -2.19
CA VAL A 21 -2.50 4.27 -3.41
C VAL A 21 -3.94 4.69 -3.68
N LEU A 22 -4.91 3.79 -3.47
CA LEU A 22 -6.34 4.05 -3.70
C LEU A 22 -7.03 4.76 -2.52
N GLY A 23 -6.36 4.94 -1.38
CA GLY A 23 -6.97 5.50 -0.17
C GLY A 23 -8.10 4.61 0.35
N ILE A 24 -7.87 3.28 0.40
CA ILE A 24 -8.85 2.31 0.90
C ILE A 24 -8.37 1.74 2.23
N LEU A 25 -9.18 1.91 3.27
CA LEU A 25 -8.91 1.33 4.59
C LEU A 25 -9.00 -0.21 4.55
N GLN A 26 -8.10 -0.90 5.26
CA GLN A 26 -8.02 -2.37 5.29
C GLN A 26 -9.31 -3.04 5.78
N SER A 27 -10.00 -2.45 6.77
CA SER A 27 -11.29 -2.96 7.24
C SER A 27 -12.37 -2.83 6.18
N LYS A 28 -12.44 -1.68 5.49
CA LYS A 28 -13.35 -1.46 4.37
C LYS A 28 -13.07 -2.44 3.22
N PHE A 29 -11.80 -2.68 2.90
CA PHE A 29 -11.43 -3.66 1.88
C PHE A 29 -11.86 -5.07 2.29
N SER A 30 -11.68 -5.46 3.55
CA SER A 30 -12.13 -6.75 4.06
C SER A 30 -13.65 -6.96 3.84
N LEU A 31 -14.45 -5.91 4.07
CA LEU A 31 -15.90 -5.95 3.82
C LEU A 31 -16.26 -6.04 2.34
N ILE A 32 -15.50 -5.37 1.46
CA ILE A 32 -15.65 -5.51 -0.01
C ILE A 32 -15.40 -6.95 -0.44
N LEU A 33 -14.48 -7.66 0.23
CA LEU A 33 -14.21 -9.08 -0.01
C LEU A 33 -15.21 -10.03 0.67
N GLU A 34 -16.30 -9.51 1.25
CA GLU A 34 -17.29 -10.27 2.01
C GLU A 34 -16.68 -11.08 3.18
N LYS A 35 -15.61 -10.56 3.79
CA LYS A 35 -14.96 -11.15 4.96
C LYS A 35 -15.24 -10.32 6.21
N ARG A 36 -14.84 -10.85 7.37
CA ARG A 36 -14.79 -10.06 8.62
C ARG A 36 -13.87 -8.86 8.44
N ASP A 37 -14.22 -7.74 9.05
CA ASP A 37 -13.46 -6.48 9.02
C ASP A 37 -11.98 -6.59 9.46
N THR A 38 -11.64 -7.62 10.23
CA THR A 38 -10.28 -7.94 10.67
C THR A 38 -9.45 -8.76 9.67
N TYR A 39 -10.04 -9.25 8.57
CA TYR A 39 -9.39 -10.19 7.66
C TYR A 39 -8.06 -9.66 7.09
N VAL A 40 -8.07 -8.48 6.48
CA VAL A 40 -6.85 -7.88 5.90
C VAL A 40 -5.84 -7.51 6.97
N ASN A 41 -6.29 -7.10 8.17
CA ASN A 41 -5.39 -6.81 9.29
C ASN A 41 -4.67 -8.06 9.77
N ASN A 42 -5.35 -9.22 9.83
CA ASN A 42 -4.73 -10.49 10.16
C ASN A 42 -3.72 -10.92 9.07
N VAL A 43 -4.06 -10.71 7.79
CA VAL A 43 -3.14 -10.96 6.68
C VAL A 43 -1.92 -10.03 6.74
N LYS A 44 -2.06 -8.79 7.18
CA LYS A 44 -0.94 -7.85 7.37
C LYS A 44 -0.07 -8.17 8.59
N ASN A 45 -0.63 -8.80 9.62
CA ASN A 45 0.08 -9.06 10.88
C ASN A 45 1.29 -9.99 10.67
N GLU A 46 2.49 -9.49 10.98
CA GLU A 46 3.78 -10.18 10.83
C GLU A 46 3.97 -11.36 11.80
N ASN A 47 3.08 -11.48 12.79
CA ASN A 47 3.05 -12.58 13.75
C ASN A 47 1.97 -13.63 13.45
N MET A 48 1.20 -13.46 12.37
CA MET A 48 0.22 -14.43 11.88
C MET A 48 0.65 -14.94 10.51
N ASP A 49 0.56 -16.25 10.30
CA ASP A 49 0.84 -16.91 9.01
C ASP A 49 -0.30 -16.74 7.99
N ALA A 50 -1.35 -16.00 8.35
CA ALA A 50 -2.46 -15.67 7.46
C ALA A 50 -1.97 -15.00 6.16
N VAL A 51 -2.51 -15.50 5.04
CA VAL A 51 -2.28 -15.00 3.68
C VAL A 51 -3.61 -14.85 2.94
N PHE A 52 -3.62 -14.11 1.83
CA PHE A 52 -4.78 -14.07 0.95
C PHE A 52 -5.02 -15.45 0.32
N ASN A 53 -6.26 -15.93 0.35
CA ASN A 53 -6.61 -17.21 -0.24
C ASN A 53 -6.66 -17.06 -1.77
N PRO A 54 -6.03 -17.95 -2.57
CA PRO A 54 -6.12 -17.92 -4.02
C PRO A 54 -7.55 -17.85 -4.58
N ILE A 55 -8.54 -18.43 -3.88
CA ILE A 55 -9.94 -18.35 -4.28
C ILE A 55 -10.48 -16.91 -4.28
N ASP A 56 -9.91 -16.03 -3.45
CA ASP A 56 -10.31 -14.64 -3.32
C ASP A 56 -9.60 -13.73 -4.34
N PHE A 57 -8.59 -14.22 -5.08
CA PHE A 57 -7.79 -13.38 -6.00
C PHE A 57 -8.60 -12.67 -7.08
N PRO A 58 -9.61 -13.29 -7.73
CA PRO A 58 -10.46 -12.58 -8.69
C PRO A 58 -11.20 -11.41 -8.04
N LEU A 59 -11.71 -11.59 -6.83
CA LEU A 59 -12.44 -10.56 -6.09
C LEU A 59 -11.51 -9.45 -5.60
N ILE A 60 -10.32 -9.79 -5.11
CA ILE A 60 -9.26 -8.85 -4.73
C ILE A 60 -8.86 -8.00 -5.94
N ALA A 61 -8.57 -8.62 -7.08
CA ALA A 61 -8.19 -7.90 -8.29
C ALA A 61 -9.29 -6.94 -8.74
N ALA A 62 -10.54 -7.40 -8.82
CA ALA A 62 -11.68 -6.56 -9.18
C ALA A 62 -11.83 -5.36 -8.23
N ALA A 63 -11.74 -5.58 -6.91
CA ALA A 63 -11.86 -4.54 -5.91
C ALA A 63 -10.73 -3.48 -5.97
N LEU A 64 -9.56 -3.84 -6.50
CA LEU A 64 -8.41 -2.95 -6.70
C LEU A 64 -8.37 -2.30 -8.10
N ASN A 65 -9.41 -2.55 -8.93
CA ASN A 65 -9.45 -2.19 -10.35
C ASN A 65 -8.22 -2.73 -11.11
N TRP A 66 -7.95 -4.01 -10.90
CA TRP A 66 -6.84 -4.78 -11.44
C TRP A 66 -7.35 -6.09 -12.05
N LYS A 67 -6.49 -6.73 -12.84
CA LYS A 67 -6.65 -8.13 -13.24
C LYS A 67 -5.86 -9.01 -12.29
N VAL A 68 -6.18 -10.31 -12.25
CA VAL A 68 -5.45 -11.27 -11.39
C VAL A 68 -3.95 -11.26 -11.69
N HIS A 69 -3.55 -11.05 -12.95
CA HIS A 69 -2.14 -10.93 -13.32
C HIS A 69 -1.41 -9.78 -12.63
N ASP A 70 -2.10 -8.71 -12.21
CA ASP A 70 -1.48 -7.55 -11.56
C ASP A 70 -1.12 -7.83 -10.09
N LEU A 71 -1.71 -8.88 -9.52
CA LEU A 71 -1.40 -9.39 -8.19
C LEU A 71 -0.17 -10.28 -8.18
N LEU A 72 0.10 -10.95 -9.30
CA LEU A 72 1.15 -11.94 -9.43
C LEU A 72 2.46 -11.28 -9.88
N PRO A 73 3.61 -11.78 -9.43
CA PRO A 73 4.88 -11.29 -9.93
C PRO A 73 5.06 -11.70 -11.41
N PRO A 74 5.95 -11.04 -12.16
CA PRO A 74 6.29 -11.44 -13.51
C PRO A 74 6.76 -12.90 -13.60
N ASP A 75 6.54 -13.51 -14.76
CA ASP A 75 7.03 -14.86 -15.04
C ASP A 75 8.56 -14.95 -14.84
N ASN A 76 9.04 -16.05 -14.28
CA ASN A 76 10.45 -16.30 -13.92
C ASN A 76 11.02 -15.40 -12.81
N SER A 77 10.17 -14.74 -12.03
CA SER A 77 10.60 -14.05 -10.82
C SER A 77 11.05 -15.05 -9.72
N PRO A 78 11.97 -14.65 -8.82
CA PRO A 78 12.45 -15.53 -7.74
C PRO A 78 11.39 -15.81 -6.66
N TYR A 79 10.15 -15.34 -6.83
CA TYR A 79 9.10 -15.43 -5.83
C TYR A 79 8.31 -16.75 -5.90
N SER A 80 8.52 -17.59 -6.92
CA SER A 80 7.73 -18.81 -7.13
C SER A 80 8.43 -20.12 -6.77
N ASP A 81 9.63 -20.07 -6.18
CA ASP A 81 10.45 -21.25 -5.87
C ASP A 81 10.05 -21.99 -4.58
N GLY A 82 9.08 -21.45 -3.83
CA GLY A 82 8.62 -22.03 -2.56
C GLY A 82 9.49 -21.66 -1.35
N THR A 83 10.51 -20.82 -1.52
CA THR A 83 11.36 -20.35 -0.42
C THR A 83 10.53 -19.61 0.62
N LEU A 84 10.75 -19.96 1.90
CA LEU A 84 10.13 -19.28 3.03
C LEU A 84 11.00 -18.10 3.48
N VAL A 85 10.35 -16.94 3.66
CA VAL A 85 10.98 -15.68 4.06
C VAL A 85 10.27 -15.10 5.27
N ASP A 86 10.96 -14.25 6.02
CA ASP A 86 10.35 -13.51 7.13
C ASP A 86 9.24 -12.59 6.59
N LYS A 87 8.09 -12.63 7.25
CA LYS A 87 6.93 -11.82 6.86
C LYS A 87 7.13 -10.37 7.29
N VAL A 88 7.73 -9.57 6.40
CA VAL A 88 7.89 -8.11 6.57
C VAL A 88 6.95 -7.40 5.60
N VAL A 89 5.90 -6.81 6.15
CA VAL A 89 4.81 -6.26 5.33
C VAL A 89 5.02 -4.77 5.07
N PHE A 90 4.72 -4.37 3.83
CA PHE A 90 4.75 -2.99 3.35
C PHE A 90 4.16 -2.00 4.36
N SER A 91 4.88 -0.90 4.64
CA SER A 91 4.49 0.03 5.69
C SER A 91 4.95 1.46 5.42
N LEU A 92 4.06 2.43 5.68
CA LEU A 92 4.36 3.86 5.56
C LEU A 92 5.39 4.40 6.55
N ILE A 93 5.86 3.58 7.49
CA ILE A 93 7.02 3.89 8.36
C ILE A 93 8.34 3.78 7.59
N ASN A 94 8.37 2.99 6.51
CA ASN A 94 9.54 2.85 5.65
C ASN A 94 9.50 3.97 4.59
N PRO A 95 10.54 4.83 4.50
CA PRO A 95 10.56 5.93 3.53
C PRO A 95 10.49 5.48 2.07
N SER A 96 11.02 4.30 1.73
CA SER A 96 10.97 3.76 0.37
C SER A 96 9.55 3.37 -0.02
N ASP A 97 8.86 2.63 0.86
CA ASP A 97 7.46 2.24 0.69
C ASP A 97 6.56 3.48 0.59
N ALA A 98 6.74 4.43 1.50
CA ALA A 98 6.00 5.69 1.50
C ALA A 98 6.20 6.47 0.19
N ALA A 99 7.43 6.54 -0.33
CA ALA A 99 7.70 7.17 -1.63
C ALA A 99 6.98 6.45 -2.77
N GLU A 100 6.98 5.11 -2.79
CA GLU A 100 6.25 4.32 -3.79
C GLU A 100 4.75 4.64 -3.76
N VAL A 101 4.15 4.76 -2.57
CA VAL A 101 2.73 5.14 -2.41
C VAL A 101 2.46 6.53 -2.98
N ILE A 102 3.26 7.53 -2.63
CA ILE A 102 3.03 8.91 -3.12
C ILE A 102 3.17 8.98 -4.65
N VAL A 103 4.12 8.25 -5.23
CA VAL A 103 4.26 8.13 -6.69
C VAL A 103 3.04 7.43 -7.30
N GLY A 104 2.58 6.32 -6.72
CA GLY A 104 1.38 5.63 -7.18
C GLY A 104 0.12 6.50 -7.08
N MET A 105 -0.02 7.30 -6.02
CA MET A 105 -1.10 8.28 -5.87
C MET A 105 -1.07 9.32 -6.99
N LYS A 106 0.13 9.80 -7.37
CA LYS A 106 0.31 10.69 -8.53
C LYS A 106 -0.16 10.01 -9.82
N GLU A 107 0.24 8.77 -10.06
CA GLU A 107 -0.11 8.02 -11.28
C GLU A 107 -1.62 7.83 -11.46
N ILE A 108 -2.36 7.57 -10.37
CA ILE A 108 -3.82 7.49 -10.42
C ILE A 108 -4.50 8.88 -10.48
N GLY A 109 -3.72 9.95 -10.49
CA GLY A 109 -4.20 11.31 -10.65
C GLY A 109 -4.68 11.99 -9.37
N TYR A 110 -4.31 11.50 -8.18
CA TYR A 110 -4.67 12.13 -6.90
C TYR A 110 -4.20 13.60 -6.83
N PHE A 111 -2.98 13.86 -7.35
CA PHE A 111 -2.36 15.18 -7.38
C PHE A 111 -2.69 16.01 -8.64
N LYS A 112 -3.70 15.64 -9.43
CA LYS A 112 -4.20 16.48 -10.56
C LYS A 112 -4.77 17.82 -10.10
N LYS A 113 -5.16 17.91 -8.83
CA LYS A 113 -5.59 19.13 -8.14
C LYS A 113 -4.67 19.37 -6.96
N LYS A 114 -4.60 20.63 -6.52
CA LYS A 114 -3.86 21.02 -5.30
C LYS A 114 -4.34 20.22 -4.10
N LYS A 115 -3.40 19.65 -3.35
CA LYS A 115 -3.63 18.89 -2.11
C LYS A 115 -2.85 19.49 -0.97
N SER A 116 -3.52 19.78 0.14
CA SER A 116 -2.86 20.14 1.38
C SER A 116 -2.21 18.91 2.02
N LEU A 117 -1.28 19.14 2.95
CA LEU A 117 -0.71 18.04 3.75
C LEU A 117 -1.80 17.30 4.54
N LYS A 118 -2.81 18.03 5.04
CA LYS A 118 -3.96 17.47 5.72
C LYS A 118 -4.78 16.54 4.81
N ASP A 119 -5.03 16.94 3.57
CA ASP A 119 -5.76 16.09 2.60
C ASP A 119 -5.02 14.77 2.38
N ILE A 120 -3.68 14.81 2.30
CA ILE A 120 -2.86 13.61 2.10
C ILE A 120 -2.94 12.69 3.33
N PHE A 121 -2.84 13.24 4.54
CA PHE A 121 -2.99 12.45 5.77
C PHE A 121 -4.37 11.83 5.91
N GLU A 122 -5.43 12.58 5.59
CA GLU A 122 -6.80 12.06 5.59
C GLU A 122 -6.99 10.95 4.56
N TYR A 123 -6.46 11.12 3.35
CA TYR A 123 -6.52 10.11 2.29
C TYR A 123 -5.83 8.81 2.67
N LEU A 124 -4.72 8.89 3.41
CA LEU A 124 -3.96 7.75 3.91
C LEU A 124 -4.45 7.22 5.26
N TYR A 125 -5.54 7.77 5.81
CA TYR A 125 -6.08 7.43 7.13
C TYR A 125 -5.05 7.56 8.27
N LEU A 126 -4.18 8.57 8.19
CA LEU A 126 -3.18 8.85 9.21
C LEU A 126 -3.75 9.83 10.24
N THR A 127 -4.08 9.34 11.42
CA THR A 127 -4.55 10.13 12.57
C THR A 127 -3.39 10.87 13.27
N GLU A 128 -3.71 11.83 14.14
CA GLU A 128 -2.70 12.72 14.77
C GLU A 128 -1.70 11.99 15.66
N ASP A 129 -2.11 10.88 16.25
CA ASP A 129 -1.29 9.99 17.06
C ASP A 129 -0.29 9.15 16.24
N MET A 130 -0.44 9.06 14.91
CA MET A 130 0.48 8.35 14.02
C MET A 130 1.70 9.20 13.64
N ILE A 131 2.36 9.78 14.65
CA ILE A 131 3.41 10.80 14.51
C ILE A 131 4.52 10.34 13.55
N GLU A 132 5.03 9.13 13.74
CA GLU A 132 6.15 8.60 12.96
C GLU A 132 5.81 8.45 11.47
N LYS A 133 4.66 7.86 11.14
CA LYS A 133 4.22 7.73 9.74
C LYS A 133 3.96 9.09 9.10
N ARG A 134 3.37 10.02 9.85
CA ARG A 134 3.14 11.39 9.36
C ARG A 134 4.45 12.10 9.05
N GLN A 135 5.46 11.93 9.91
CA GLN A 135 6.81 12.47 9.68
C GLN A 135 7.42 11.87 8.40
N VAL A 136 7.41 10.54 8.25
CA VAL A 136 7.95 9.88 7.05
C VAL A 136 7.26 10.38 5.77
N ILE A 137 5.93 10.53 5.79
CA ILE A 137 5.20 11.06 4.65
C ILE A 137 5.60 12.51 4.35
N ASN A 138 5.78 13.35 5.37
CA ASN A 138 6.24 14.72 5.18
C ASN A 138 7.63 14.76 4.54
N ASP A 139 8.59 14.01 5.07
CA ASP A 139 9.96 13.94 4.56
C ASP A 139 10.01 13.44 3.11
N VAL A 140 9.19 12.43 2.80
CA VAL A 140 9.05 11.90 1.43
C VAL A 140 8.48 12.97 0.48
N LEU A 141 7.46 13.72 0.89
CA LEU A 141 6.88 14.78 0.06
C LEU A 141 7.87 15.91 -0.23
N GLU A 142 8.67 16.30 0.76
CA GLU A 142 9.75 17.29 0.60
C GLU A 142 10.81 16.80 -0.40
N LYS A 143 11.24 15.54 -0.28
CA LYS A 143 12.20 14.91 -1.20
C LYS A 143 11.65 14.83 -2.62
N LEU A 144 10.40 14.40 -2.79
CA LEU A 144 9.76 14.30 -4.10
C LEU A 144 9.53 15.67 -4.75
N THR A 145 9.30 16.70 -3.95
CA THR A 145 9.23 18.10 -4.44
C THR A 145 10.61 18.58 -4.90
N SER A 146 11.65 18.31 -4.12
CA SER A 146 13.03 18.67 -4.46
C SER A 146 13.50 18.00 -5.76
N ASN A 147 13.05 16.77 -6.01
CA ASN A 147 13.34 16.01 -7.22
C ASN A 147 12.36 16.29 -8.38
N SER A 148 11.52 17.33 -8.28
CA SER A 148 10.53 17.70 -9.31
C SER A 148 9.51 16.61 -9.68
N VAL A 149 9.31 15.61 -8.82
CA VAL A 149 8.25 14.59 -8.99
C VAL A 149 6.88 15.19 -8.67
N LEU A 150 6.83 16.06 -7.66
CA LEU A 150 5.70 16.91 -7.29
C LEU A 150 6.15 18.38 -7.29
N LYS A 151 5.18 19.29 -7.31
CA LYS A 151 5.39 20.73 -7.11
C LYS A 151 4.66 21.18 -5.85
N LEU A 152 5.30 22.04 -5.07
CA LEU A 152 4.69 22.71 -3.93
C LEU A 152 4.33 24.14 -4.33
N GLN A 153 3.04 24.48 -4.29
CA GLN A 153 2.50 25.80 -4.63
C GLN A 153 1.59 26.29 -3.53
N ASN A 154 1.93 27.42 -2.90
CA ASN A 154 1.16 28.02 -1.81
C ASN A 154 0.80 26.99 -0.71
N GLY A 155 1.78 26.18 -0.27
CA GLY A 155 1.59 25.14 0.74
C GLY A 155 0.80 23.90 0.28
N ASN A 156 0.54 23.75 -1.02
CA ASN A 156 -0.20 22.61 -1.58
C ASN A 156 0.62 21.84 -2.62
N TYR A 157 0.48 20.52 -2.62
CA TYR A 157 1.13 19.60 -3.55
C TYR A 157 0.30 19.40 -4.83
N ILE A 158 0.96 19.39 -6.00
CA ILE A 158 0.35 19.17 -7.31
C ILE A 158 1.36 18.47 -8.25
N ALA A 159 0.86 17.72 -9.23
CA ALA A 159 1.67 17.02 -10.24
C ALA A 159 1.24 17.37 -11.67
#